data_AF-Q23VC9-F1
#
_entry.id   AF-Q23VC9-F1
#
_cell.length_a   1.000
_cell.length_b   1.000
_cell.length_c   1.000
_cell.angle_alpha   90.00
_cell.angle_beta   90.00
_cell.angle_gamma   90.00
#
_symmetry.space_group_name_H-M   'P 1'
#
loop_
_entity.id
_entity.type
_entity.pdbx_description
1 polymer ?
#
loop_
_entity_poly.entity_id
_entity_poly.type
_entity_poly.pdbx_seq_one_letter_code
_entity_poly.pdbx_strand_id
1 'polypeptide(L)'
;MRICAFVLIALVAIAAAQQDTYTDDQKNQALECMQRIGEPCQSGNNEVKEACQDEVDQLDQCFDQCIDDNKETTNNIIGCVQLNCKSENNNAQTFFDQKTACMAILEENPSSKDEKKIDLDQENINNTETP
;
A
#
# COMPACT_ATOMS: atom_id res chain seq x y z
N MET A 1 1.63 53.19 -1.37
CA MET A 1 0.93 52.04 -0.76
C MET A 1 1.49 50.76 -1.35
N ARG A 2 2.57 50.26 -0.75
CA ARG A 2 3.20 48.97 -1.01
C ARG A 2 3.50 48.39 0.37
N ILE A 3 3.51 47.06 0.50
CA ILE A 3 3.70 46.26 1.72
C ILE A 3 2.36 45.78 2.34
N CYS A 4 1.76 44.75 1.75
CA CYS A 4 0.91 43.75 2.43
C CYS A 4 0.89 42.46 1.58
N ALA A 5 2.04 41.82 1.35
CA ALA A 5 2.11 40.59 0.55
C ALA A 5 3.10 39.56 1.12
N PHE A 6 3.17 39.42 2.45
CA PHE A 6 4.09 38.48 3.09
C PHE A 6 3.45 37.66 4.23
N VAL A 7 2.20 37.20 4.06
CA VAL A 7 1.57 36.28 5.04
C VAL A 7 0.78 35.14 4.36
N LEU A 8 1.23 34.62 3.22
CA LEU A 8 0.55 33.52 2.53
C LEU A 8 1.45 32.36 2.07
N ILE A 9 2.66 32.21 2.66
CA ILE A 9 3.59 31.12 2.27
C ILE A 9 3.73 30.04 3.38
N ALA A 10 2.89 30.05 4.42
CA ALA A 10 2.99 29.07 5.51
C ALA A 10 2.19 27.76 5.29
N LEU A 11 1.31 27.69 4.28
CA LEU A 11 0.39 26.56 4.11
C LEU A 11 0.74 25.56 2.98
N VAL A 12 1.83 25.80 2.24
CA VAL A 12 2.19 24.94 1.08
C VAL A 12 3.10 23.76 1.49
N ALA A 13 3.62 23.74 2.71
CA ALA A 13 4.58 22.71 3.14
C ALA A 13 3.98 21.38 3.60
N ILE A 14 2.66 21.29 3.84
CA ILE A 14 2.05 20.08 4.44
C ILE A 14 1.60 19.05 3.36
N ALA A 15 1.48 19.45 2.10
CA ALA A 15 0.93 18.56 1.05
C ALA A 15 1.97 17.63 0.38
N ALA A 16 3.26 17.78 0.65
CA ALA A 16 4.31 17.05 -0.08
C ALA A 16 4.86 15.79 0.64
N ALA A 17 4.39 15.46 1.85
CA ALA A 17 4.98 14.37 2.65
C ALA A 17 4.35 12.99 2.42
N GLN A 18 3.24 12.89 1.67
CA GLN A 18 2.60 11.61 1.38
C GLN A 18 3.03 11.14 -0.02
N GLN A 19 4.33 10.91 -0.19
CA GLN A 19 4.78 10.05 -1.28
C GLN A 19 4.81 8.65 -0.69
N ASP A 20 3.78 7.85 -0.98
CA ASP A 20 3.61 6.45 -0.55
C ASP A 20 4.84 5.62 -0.91
N THR A 21 5.87 5.71 -0.08
CA THR A 21 7.13 5.00 -0.26
C THR A 21 7.12 3.89 0.77
N TYR A 22 6.81 2.67 0.33
CA TYR A 22 6.85 1.49 1.18
C TYR A 22 8.23 1.31 1.79
N THR A 23 8.28 0.94 3.07
CA THR A 23 9.54 0.56 3.72
C THR A 23 10.06 -0.74 3.11
N ASP A 24 11.38 -0.93 3.15
CA ASP A 24 11.97 -2.19 2.65
C ASP A 24 11.50 -3.40 3.48
N ASP A 25 11.16 -3.19 4.76
CA ASP A 25 10.56 -4.22 5.62
C ASP A 25 9.18 -4.66 5.13
N GLN A 26 8.32 -3.72 4.70
CA GLN A 26 7.01 -4.04 4.13
C GLN A 26 7.15 -4.82 2.82
N LYS A 27 8.09 -4.42 1.95
CA LYS A 27 8.36 -5.13 0.70
C LYS A 27 8.84 -6.55 0.97
N ASN A 28 9.75 -6.72 1.92
CA ASN A 28 10.25 -8.04 2.31
C ASN A 28 9.13 -8.91 2.88
N GLN A 29 8.27 -8.38 3.75
CA GLN A 29 7.12 -9.12 4.29
C GLN A 29 6.11 -9.52 3.21
N ALA A 30 5.80 -8.63 2.27
CA ALA A 30 4.93 -8.95 1.15
C ALA A 30 5.54 -10.04 0.25
N LEU A 31 6.85 -9.97 -0.01
CA LEU A 31 7.56 -10.99 -0.79
C LEU A 31 7.59 -12.35 -0.08
N GLU A 32 7.91 -12.37 1.22
CA GLU A 32 7.87 -13.60 2.03
C GLU A 32 6.47 -14.20 2.09
N CYS A 33 5.43 -13.36 2.16
CA CYS A 33 4.04 -13.79 2.10
C CYS A 33 3.74 -14.47 0.76
N MET A 34 4.10 -13.83 -0.36
CA MET A 34 3.89 -14.37 -1.70
C MET A 34 4.64 -15.70 -1.94
N GLN A 35 5.85 -15.85 -1.39
CA GLN A 35 6.63 -17.10 -1.51
C GLN A 35 6.01 -18.28 -0.76
N ARG A 36 5.18 -18.03 0.24
CA ARG A 36 4.48 -19.08 1.01
C ARG A 36 3.18 -19.53 0.36
N ILE A 37 2.69 -18.79 -0.64
CA ILE A 37 1.53 -19.19 -1.42
C ILE A 37 1.93 -20.42 -2.24
N GLY A 38 1.23 -21.53 -2.04
CA GLY A 38 1.46 -22.74 -2.82
C GLY A 38 1.08 -22.53 -4.29
N GLU A 39 1.62 -23.35 -5.19
CA GLU A 39 1.22 -23.30 -6.60
C GLU A 39 -0.27 -23.68 -6.73
N PRO A 40 -1.05 -22.92 -7.50
CA PRO A 40 -2.43 -23.29 -7.79
C PRO A 40 -2.44 -24.51 -8.73
N CYS A 41 -3.60 -25.15 -8.87
CA CYS A 41 -3.83 -26.10 -9.97
C CYS A 41 -2.96 -27.38 -9.97
N GLN A 42 -2.35 -27.77 -8.84
CA GLN A 42 -1.50 -28.97 -8.79
C GLN A 42 -2.28 -30.30 -8.76
N SER A 43 -3.55 -30.28 -8.36
CA SER A 43 -4.39 -31.48 -8.21
C SER A 43 -5.25 -31.75 -9.45
N GLY A 44 -5.47 -33.03 -9.78
CA GLY A 44 -6.36 -33.45 -10.86
C GLY A 44 -5.65 -34.05 -12.07
N ASN A 45 -6.41 -34.36 -13.12
CA ASN A 45 -5.87 -34.74 -14.43
C ASN A 45 -5.48 -33.47 -15.22
N ASN A 46 -4.82 -33.63 -16.37
CA ASN A 46 -4.30 -32.50 -17.14
C ASN A 46 -5.39 -31.48 -17.52
N GLU A 47 -6.58 -31.93 -17.93
CA GLU A 47 -7.69 -31.05 -18.32
C GLU A 47 -8.15 -30.17 -17.14
N VAL A 48 -8.26 -30.72 -15.93
CA VAL A 48 -8.61 -29.97 -14.72
C VAL A 48 -7.51 -28.96 -14.36
N LYS A 49 -6.24 -29.32 -14.58
CA LYS A 49 -5.10 -28.41 -14.33
C LYS A 49 -5.07 -27.26 -15.31
N GLU A 50 -5.28 -27.54 -16.60
CA GLU A 50 -5.34 -26.52 -17.65
C GLU A 50 -6.51 -25.56 -17.43
N ALA A 51 -7.71 -26.07 -17.16
CA ALA A 51 -8.87 -25.22 -16.86
C ALA A 51 -8.64 -24.33 -15.63
N CYS A 52 -7.99 -24.86 -14.59
CA CYS A 52 -7.61 -24.07 -13.42
C CYS A 52 -6.58 -22.99 -13.77
N GLN A 53 -5.59 -23.31 -14.60
CA GLN A 53 -4.57 -22.36 -15.03
C GLN A 53 -5.18 -21.24 -15.89
N ASP A 54 -6.11 -21.57 -16.79
CA ASP A 54 -6.83 -20.59 -17.60
C ASP A 54 -7.61 -19.60 -16.72
N GLU A 55 -8.20 -20.07 -15.61
CA GLU A 55 -8.87 -19.19 -14.66
C GLU A 55 -7.89 -18.33 -13.84
N VAL A 56 -6.71 -18.84 -13.49
CA VAL A 56 -5.64 -18.03 -12.87
C VAL A 56 -5.19 -16.92 -13.82
N ASP A 57 -4.98 -17.25 -15.10
CA ASP A 57 -4.57 -16.27 -16.12
C ASP A 57 -5.64 -15.19 -16.33
N GLN A 58 -6.92 -15.54 -16.27
CA GLN A 58 -8.03 -14.57 -16.31
C GLN A 58 -8.05 -13.65 -15.09
N LEU A 59 -7.81 -14.21 -13.89
CA LEU A 59 -7.70 -13.41 -12.67
C LEU A 59 -6.52 -12.45 -12.73
N ASP A 60 -5.36 -12.90 -13.20
CA ASP A 60 -4.17 -12.05 -13.39
C ASP A 60 -4.45 -10.91 -14.39
N GLN A 61 -5.11 -11.18 -15.52
CA GLN A 61 -5.53 -10.13 -16.46
C GLN A 61 -6.49 -9.12 -15.82
N CYS A 62 -7.44 -9.60 -15.00
CA CYS A 62 -8.35 -8.72 -14.26
C CYS A 62 -7.59 -7.83 -13.26
N PHE A 63 -6.57 -8.36 -12.60
CA PHE A 63 -5.74 -7.59 -11.68
C PHE A 63 -4.89 -6.54 -12.39
N ASP A 64 -4.28 -6.89 -13.52
CA ASP A 64 -3.57 -5.92 -14.36
C ASP A 64 -4.49 -4.79 -14.81
N GLN A 65 -5.73 -5.11 -15.20
CA GLN A 65 -6.75 -4.12 -15.51
C GLN A 65 -7.09 -3.23 -14.31
N CYS A 66 -7.24 -3.83 -13.12
CA CYS A 66 -7.47 -3.07 -11.89
C CYS A 66 -6.29 -2.14 -11.55
N ILE A 67 -5.04 -2.56 -11.77
CA ILE A 67 -3.87 -1.69 -11.64
C ILE A 67 -3.99 -0.52 -12.63
N ASP A 68 -4.30 -0.83 -13.89
CA ASP A 68 -4.35 0.19 -14.93
C ASP A 68 -5.45 1.22 -14.72
N ASP A 69 -6.59 0.80 -14.20
CA ASP A 69 -7.74 1.67 -13.91
C ASP A 69 -7.59 2.43 -12.60
N ASN A 70 -6.76 1.95 -11.65
CA ASN A 70 -6.69 2.46 -10.28
C ASN A 70 -5.26 2.87 -9.84
N LYS A 71 -4.46 3.42 -10.76
CA LYS A 71 -3.02 3.78 -10.55
C LYS A 71 -2.72 4.71 -9.37
N GLU A 72 -3.74 5.31 -8.76
CA GLU A 72 -3.58 6.30 -7.69
C GLU A 72 -3.17 5.69 -6.36
N THR A 73 -3.79 4.56 -5.95
CA THR A 73 -3.53 3.97 -4.62
C THR A 73 -3.72 2.44 -4.64
N THR A 74 -2.96 1.75 -3.79
CA THR A 74 -3.12 0.31 -3.55
C THR A 74 -4.52 -0.06 -3.10
N ASN A 75 -5.16 0.79 -2.29
CA ASN A 75 -6.52 0.55 -1.77
C ASN A 75 -7.55 0.45 -2.90
N ASN A 76 -7.44 1.34 -3.89
CA ASN A 76 -8.35 1.32 -5.04
C ASN A 76 -8.11 0.07 -5.90
N ILE A 77 -6.85 -0.37 -6.05
CA ILE A 77 -6.50 -1.60 -6.74
C ILE A 77 -7.08 -2.81 -6.00
N ILE A 78 -6.84 -2.94 -4.69
CA ILE A 78 -7.36 -4.04 -3.87
C ILE A 78 -8.89 -4.06 -3.89
N GLY A 79 -9.53 -2.91 -3.74
CA GLY A 79 -10.98 -2.78 -3.81
C GLY A 79 -11.54 -3.21 -5.17
N CYS A 80 -10.91 -2.78 -6.27
CA CYS A 80 -11.27 -3.23 -7.62
C CYS A 80 -11.16 -4.75 -7.77
N VAL A 81 -10.05 -5.32 -7.30
CA VAL A 81 -9.79 -6.76 -7.39
C VAL A 81 -10.81 -7.57 -6.61
N GLN A 82 -11.08 -7.19 -5.36
CA GLN A 82 -12.04 -7.88 -4.50
C GLN A 82 -13.47 -7.86 -5.07
N LEU A 83 -13.83 -6.78 -5.77
CA LEU A 83 -15.16 -6.59 -6.34
C LEU A 83 -15.33 -7.27 -7.70
N ASN A 84 -14.32 -7.18 -8.57
CA ASN A 84 -14.45 -7.49 -9.99
C ASN A 84 -13.75 -8.79 -10.41
N CYS A 85 -12.70 -9.22 -9.71
CA CYS A 85 -11.93 -10.40 -10.09
C CYS A 85 -12.47 -11.63 -9.33
N LYS A 86 -13.26 -12.44 -10.03
CA LYS A 86 -13.87 -13.68 -9.53
C LYS A 86 -13.67 -14.83 -10.50
N SER A 87 -13.46 -16.01 -9.94
CA SER A 87 -13.31 -17.29 -10.62
C SER A 87 -14.30 -18.30 -10.02
N GLU A 88 -14.79 -19.22 -10.85
CA GLU A 88 -15.65 -20.33 -10.40
C GLU A 88 -14.81 -21.49 -9.82
N ASN A 89 -13.52 -21.53 -10.15
CA ASN A 89 -12.55 -22.46 -9.60
C ASN A 89 -12.04 -22.00 -8.24
N ASN A 90 -12.48 -22.69 -7.20
CA ASN A 90 -12.09 -22.41 -5.81
C ASN A 90 -10.58 -22.39 -5.59
N ASN A 91 -9.79 -23.21 -6.29
CA ASN A 91 -8.33 -23.24 -6.13
C ASN A 91 -7.69 -21.99 -6.73
N ALA A 92 -8.12 -21.59 -7.92
CA ALA A 92 -7.67 -20.35 -8.56
C ALA A 92 -8.07 -19.13 -7.73
N GLN A 93 -9.34 -19.05 -7.30
CA GLN A 93 -9.83 -17.98 -6.44
C GLN A 93 -9.05 -17.90 -5.12
N THR A 94 -8.82 -19.03 -4.44
CA THR A 94 -8.10 -19.06 -3.15
C THR A 94 -6.66 -18.60 -3.30
N PHE A 95 -5.96 -19.06 -4.34
CA PHE A 95 -4.61 -18.62 -4.66
C PHE A 95 -4.56 -17.10 -4.85
N PHE A 96 -5.54 -16.57 -5.58
CA PHE A 96 -5.60 -15.14 -5.89
C PHE A 96 -5.97 -14.27 -4.70
N ASP A 97 -6.89 -14.73 -3.85
CA ASP A 97 -7.25 -14.06 -2.61
C ASP A 97 -6.04 -13.96 -1.67
N GLN A 98 -5.22 -15.03 -1.60
CA GLN A 98 -3.96 -15.02 -0.84
C GLN A 98 -2.95 -14.03 -1.42
N LYS A 99 -2.78 -13.99 -2.75
CA LYS A 99 -1.91 -13.03 -3.44
C LYS A 99 -2.30 -11.60 -3.12
N THR A 100 -3.60 -11.30 -3.19
CA THR A 100 -4.16 -9.99 -2.87
C THR A 100 -3.97 -9.62 -1.40
N ALA A 101 -4.17 -10.57 -0.48
CA ALA A 101 -3.93 -10.36 0.94
C ALA A 101 -2.46 -10.04 1.25
N CYS A 102 -1.51 -10.69 0.57
CA CYS A 102 -0.08 -10.35 0.71
C CYS A 102 0.24 -8.93 0.23
N MET A 103 -0.44 -8.44 -0.81
CA MET A 103 -0.26 -7.07 -1.30
C MET A 103 -0.82 -6.01 -0.34
N ALA A 104 -1.85 -6.34 0.44
CA ALA A 104 -2.39 -5.46 1.47
C ALA A 104 -1.37 -5.11 2.58
N ILE A 105 -0.31 -5.93 2.76
CA ILE A 105 0.80 -5.63 3.71
C ILE A 105 1.52 -4.33 3.34
N LEU A 106 1.56 -3.99 2.04
CA LEU A 106 2.15 -2.73 1.58
C LEU A 106 1.35 -1.51 2.07
N GLU A 107 0.10 -1.70 2.51
CA GLU A 107 -0.73 -0.62 3.07
C GLU A 107 -0.52 -0.40 4.56
N GLU A 108 -0.05 -1.41 5.30
CA GLU A 108 0.22 -1.27 6.75
C GLU A 108 1.46 -0.42 6.97
N ASN A 109 1.33 0.88 6.77
CA ASN A 109 2.34 1.86 7.12
C ASN A 109 2.32 2.00 8.65
N PRO A 110 3.34 1.55 9.41
CA PRO A 110 3.42 1.85 10.84
C PRO A 110 3.88 3.31 11.03
N SER A 111 3.14 4.27 10.47
CA SER A 111 3.37 5.69 10.73
C SER A 111 2.71 6.10 12.06
N SER A 112 3.15 5.49 13.17
CA SER A 112 3.27 6.16 14.48
C SER A 112 3.71 5.15 15.53
N LYS A 113 5.02 5.05 15.81
CA LYS A 113 5.51 4.79 17.17
C LYS A 113 7.00 5.06 17.35
N ASP A 114 7.52 6.08 16.70
CA ASP A 114 8.67 6.81 17.23
C ASP A 114 8.29 8.28 17.26
N GLU A 115 7.42 8.64 18.21
CA GLU A 115 7.46 9.99 18.76
C GLU A 115 8.86 10.17 19.32
N LYS A 116 9.71 10.76 18.49
CA LYS A 116 10.96 11.39 18.89
C LYS A 116 10.64 12.21 20.12
N LYS A 117 11.05 11.70 21.29
CA LYS A 117 10.99 12.40 22.57
C LYS A 117 11.62 13.78 22.32
N ILE A 118 10.80 14.81 22.25
CA ILE A 118 11.28 16.18 22.36
C ILE A 118 11.65 16.29 23.84
N ASP A 119 12.91 16.04 24.17
CA ASP A 119 13.47 16.60 25.40
C ASP A 119 13.39 18.12 25.22
N LEU A 120 12.34 18.71 25.79
CA LEU A 120 12.34 20.13 26.11
C LEU A 120 13.37 20.31 27.22
N ASP A 121 14.64 20.38 26.84
CA ASP A 121 15.63 21.09 27.63
C ASP A 121 15.13 22.54 27.73
N GLN A 122 14.56 22.87 28.89
CA GLN A 122 14.29 24.24 29.29
C GLN A 122 15.62 24.98 29.42
N GLU A 123 16.19 25.44 28.30
CA GLU A 123 17.10 26.57 28.29
C GLU A 123 16.26 27.85 28.47
N ASN A 124 15.90 28.16 29.72
CA ASN A 124 15.52 29.52 30.09
C ASN A 124 16.81 30.34 30.27
N ILE A 125 17.36 30.79 29.15
CA ILE A 125 18.40 31.81 29.14
C ILE A 125 17.71 33.17 29.29
N ASN A 126 18.00 33.82 30.41
CA ASN A 126 17.74 35.23 30.73
C ASN A 126 17.84 36.15 29.50
N ASN A 127 16.96 37.15 29.41
CA ASN A 127 17.39 38.50 29.07
C ASN A 127 16.48 39.57 29.68
N THR A 128 17.15 40.38 30.49
CA THR A 128 16.83 41.71 31.03
C THR A 128 16.32 42.67 29.94
N GLU A 129 15.34 43.54 30.26
CA GLU A 129 15.50 45.02 30.30
C GLU A 129 14.16 45.77 30.43
N THR A 130 14.24 46.84 31.23
CA THR A 130 13.24 47.80 31.69
C THR A 130 12.73 48.73 30.58
N PRO A 131 11.67 49.52 30.84
CA PRO A 131 11.89 50.92 31.25
C PRO A 131 11.27 51.28 32.61
#